data_AF-A0A163XTW0-F1
#
_entry.id   AF-A0A163XTW0-F1
#
_cell.length_a   1.000
_cell.length_b   1.000
_cell.length_c   1.000
_cell.angle_alpha   90.00
_cell.angle_beta   90.00
_cell.angle_gamma   90.00
#
_symmetry.space_group_name_H-M   'P 1'
#
loop_
_entity.id
_entity.type
_entity.pdbx_description
1 polymer ?
#
loop_
_entity_poly.entity_id
_entity_poly.type
_entity_poly.pdbx_seq_one_letter_code
_entity_poly.pdbx_strand_id
1 'polypeptide(L)'
;MNDRESLIKAHYCRSILKVASISTAREARGLMEGVTTEESTANTSGPMAEAEGAALTAIRELAGHQRDSTLPRSSFEWTRAMQAIEIWLNVHNP
;
A
#
# COMPACT_ATOMS: atom_id res chain seq x y z
N MET A 1 5.98 -16.64 13.62
CA MET A 1 5.30 -16.04 12.45
C MET A 1 5.54 -14.55 12.49
N ASN A 2 5.81 -13.93 11.33
CA ASN A 2 6.28 -12.55 11.22
C ASN A 2 5.14 -11.54 10.99
N ASP A 3 3.93 -11.86 11.47
CA ASP A 3 2.73 -11.03 11.28
C ASP A 3 2.91 -9.61 11.84
N ARG A 4 3.68 -9.46 12.93
CA ARG A 4 4.03 -8.15 13.48
C ARG A 4 4.86 -7.31 12.52
N GLU A 5 5.82 -7.91 11.83
CA GLU A 5 6.65 -7.23 10.83
C GLU A 5 5.80 -6.80 9.63
N SER A 6 4.93 -7.70 9.17
CA SER A 6 3.94 -7.43 8.13
C SER A 6 3.03 -6.24 8.51
N LEU A 7 2.53 -6.18 9.75
CA LEU A 7 1.73 -5.04 10.23
C LEU A 7 2.52 -3.72 10.28
N ILE A 8 3.81 -3.76 10.65
CA ILE A 8 4.66 -2.57 10.61
C ILE A 8 4.76 -2.04 9.17
N LYS A 9 4.93 -2.92 8.19
CA LYS A 9 4.92 -2.55 6.76
C LYS A 9 3.56 -1.97 6.35
N ALA A 10 2.45 -2.57 6.79
CA ALA A 10 1.12 -2.04 6.51
C ALA A 10 0.95 -0.59 7.02
N HIS A 11 1.43 -0.30 8.23
CA HIS A 11 1.43 1.06 8.79
C HIS A 11 2.34 2.02 8.01
N TYR A 12 3.51 1.55 7.58
CA TYR A 12 4.41 2.32 6.73
C TYR A 12 3.73 2.69 5.39
N CYS A 13 3.21 1.69 4.67
CA CYS A 13 2.48 1.89 3.41
C CYS A 13 1.32 2.87 3.57
N ARG A 14 0.50 2.70 4.63
CA ARG A 14 -0.61 3.62 4.93
C ARG A 14 -0.13 5.07 5.13
N SER A 15 0.94 5.26 5.88
CA SER A 15 1.49 6.58 6.19
C SER A 15 2.01 7.26 4.92
N ILE A 16 2.73 6.51 4.09
CA ILE A 16 3.22 6.99 2.80
C ILE A 16 2.07 7.39 1.88
N LEU A 17 1.04 6.54 1.74
CA LEU A 17 -0.12 6.89 0.92
C LEU A 17 -0.84 8.13 1.48
N LYS A 18 -1.05 8.26 2.79
CA LYS A 18 -1.65 9.48 3.36
C LYS A 18 -0.84 10.75 3.08
N VAL A 19 0.49 10.68 3.15
CA VAL A 19 1.34 11.84 2.84
C VAL A 19 1.33 12.12 1.33
N ALA A 20 1.41 11.10 0.49
CA ALA A 20 1.34 11.23 -0.95
C ALA A 20 0.00 11.85 -1.40
N SER A 21 -1.10 11.57 -0.70
CA SER A 21 -2.42 12.14 -0.96
C SER A 21 -2.56 13.61 -0.57
N ILE A 22 -1.55 14.25 0.02
CA ILE A 22 -1.55 15.70 0.28
C ILE A 22 -0.36 16.41 -0.38
N SER A 23 0.61 15.67 -0.90
CA SER A 23 1.83 16.17 -1.53
C SER A 23 1.66 16.53 -3.01
N THR A 24 2.58 17.31 -3.58
CA THR A 24 2.59 17.60 -5.02
C THR A 24 2.76 16.31 -5.84
N ALA A 25 2.38 16.32 -7.12
CA ALA A 25 2.53 15.14 -7.99
C ALA A 25 3.99 14.62 -8.06
N ARG A 26 4.98 15.52 -7.98
CA ARG A 26 6.40 15.13 -7.96
C ARG A 26 6.78 14.42 -6.67
N GLU A 27 6.38 14.96 -5.52
CA GLU A 27 6.65 14.37 -4.20
C GLU A 27 5.90 13.05 -4.02
N ALA A 28 4.63 12.98 -4.45
CA ALA A 28 3.84 11.77 -4.41
C ALA A 28 4.51 10.63 -5.18
N ARG A 29 5.08 10.89 -6.37
CA ARG A 29 5.83 9.86 -7.12
C ARG A 29 7.05 9.35 -6.35
N GLY A 30 7.86 10.25 -5.78
CA GLY A 30 9.03 9.84 -4.99
C GLY A 30 8.67 9.05 -3.73
N LEU A 31 7.55 9.41 -3.08
CA LEU A 31 7.00 8.66 -1.96
C LEU A 31 6.50 7.26 -2.39
N MET A 32 5.82 7.18 -3.54
CA MET A 32 5.29 5.92 -4.07
C MET A 32 6.39 4.95 -4.51
N GLU A 33 7.54 5.43 -5.00
CA GLU A 33 8.68 4.57 -5.34
C GLU A 33 9.11 3.69 -4.16
N GLY A 34 9.23 4.27 -2.95
CA GLY A 34 9.64 3.53 -1.75
C GLY A 34 8.70 2.39 -1.36
N VAL A 35 7.39 2.56 -1.52
CA VAL A 35 6.40 1.51 -1.20
C VAL A 35 6.23 0.48 -2.30
N THR A 36 6.55 0.82 -3.55
CA THR A 36 6.42 -0.14 -4.67
C THR A 36 7.51 -1.19 -4.68
N THR A 37 8.67 -0.90 -4.08
CA THR A 37 9.81 -1.81 -3.94
C THR A 37 9.70 -2.72 -2.71
N GLU A 38 8.68 -2.55 -1.88
CA GLU A 38 8.46 -3.41 -0.72
C GLU A 38 8.18 -4.86 -1.16
N GLU A 39 8.90 -5.79 -0.53
CA GLU A 39 8.73 -7.22 -0.70
C GLU A 39 7.81 -7.80 0.37
N SER A 40 7.12 -8.89 0.02
CA SER A 40 6.28 -9.62 0.97
C SER A 40 7.09 -10.16 2.14
N THR A 41 6.51 -10.08 3.34
CA THR A 41 7.11 -10.58 4.56
C THR A 41 7.10 -12.10 4.60
N ALA A 42 8.26 -12.72 4.79
CA ALA A 42 8.39 -14.17 4.89
C ALA A 42 7.80 -14.71 6.21
N ASN A 43 7.31 -15.95 6.21
CA ASN A 43 6.83 -16.66 7.40
C ASN A 43 5.65 -15.98 8.15
N THR A 44 4.74 -15.35 7.42
CA THR A 44 3.48 -14.79 7.94
C THR A 44 2.35 -15.83 7.97
N SER A 45 1.26 -15.57 8.71
CA SER A 45 0.02 -16.36 8.64
C SER A 45 -0.58 -16.31 7.25
N GLY A 46 -1.36 -17.33 6.88
CA GLY A 46 -2.09 -17.36 5.61
C GLY A 46 -2.92 -16.09 5.37
N PRO A 47 -3.82 -15.69 6.30
CA PRO A 47 -4.61 -14.47 6.18
C PRO A 47 -3.76 -13.20 6.05
N MET A 48 -2.63 -13.12 6.76
CA MET A 48 -1.72 -11.97 6.69
C MET A 48 -1.00 -11.92 5.33
N ALA A 49 -0.49 -13.04 4.85
CA ALA A 49 0.18 -13.15 3.56
C ALA A 49 -0.76 -12.77 2.41
N GLU A 50 -2.02 -13.21 2.46
CA GLU A 50 -3.04 -12.86 1.47
C GLU A 50 -3.34 -11.36 1.47
N ALA A 51 -3.57 -10.77 2.64
CA ALA A 51 -3.88 -9.35 2.74
C ALA A 51 -2.68 -8.45 2.37
N GLU A 52 -1.47 -8.81 2.80
CA GLU A 52 -0.22 -8.16 2.40
C GLU A 52 -0.01 -8.21 0.88
N GLY A 53 -0.17 -9.40 0.29
CA GLY A 53 -0.04 -9.58 -1.16
C GLY A 53 -1.04 -8.74 -1.96
N ALA A 54 -2.30 -8.70 -1.51
CA ALA A 54 -3.34 -7.89 -2.13
C ALA A 54 -3.02 -6.39 -2.04
N ALA A 55 -2.58 -5.91 -0.87
CA ALA A 55 -2.22 -4.51 -0.67
C ALA A 55 -1.01 -4.09 -1.52
N LEU A 56 0.08 -4.86 -1.51
CA LEU A 56 1.27 -4.57 -2.32
C LEU A 56 0.96 -4.58 -3.82
N THR A 57 0.08 -5.48 -4.28
CA THR A 57 -0.38 -5.50 -5.67
C THR A 57 -1.14 -4.22 -6.02
N ALA A 58 -2.09 -3.80 -5.19
CA ALA A 58 -2.86 -2.58 -5.42
C ALA A 58 -1.98 -1.31 -5.41
N ILE A 59 -0.94 -1.25 -4.56
CA ILE A 59 0.04 -0.15 -4.54
C ILE A 59 0.83 -0.10 -5.85
N ARG A 60 1.28 -1.25 -6.37
CA ARG A 60 2.02 -1.32 -7.64
C ARG A 60 1.14 -0.94 -8.82
N GLU A 61 -0.12 -1.38 -8.83
CA GLU A 61 -1.12 -0.94 -9.82
C GLU A 61 -1.28 0.58 -9.80
N LEU A 62 -1.51 1.18 -8.61
CA LEU A 62 -1.62 2.63 -8.45
C LEU A 62 -0.39 3.38 -8.99
N ALA A 63 0.81 2.90 -8.66
CA ALA A 63 2.05 3.52 -9.12
C ALA A 63 2.22 3.41 -10.65
N GLY A 64 1.81 2.30 -11.26
CA GLY A 64 1.77 2.16 -12.72
C GLY A 64 0.89 3.23 -13.37
N HIS A 65 -0.34 3.41 -12.87
CA HIS A 65 -1.26 4.41 -13.39
C HIS A 65 -0.76 5.86 -13.19
N GLN A 66 0.02 6.14 -12.15
CA GLN A 66 0.63 7.46 -11.92
C GLN A 66 1.80 7.77 -12.86
N ARG A 67 2.47 6.74 -13.41
CA ARG A 67 3.50 6.94 -14.42
C ARG A 67 2.89 7.38 -15.75
N ASP A 68 1.73 6.82 -16.09
CA ASP A 68 1.05 7.06 -17.35
C ASP A 68 0.16 8.32 -17.32
N SER A 69 -0.22 8.80 -16.13
CA SER A 69 -1.10 9.96 -15.98
C SER A 69 -0.95 10.70 -14.64
N THR A 70 -1.32 11.98 -14.60
CA THR A 70 -1.57 12.67 -13.33
C THR A 70 -2.90 12.18 -12.76
N LEU A 71 -2.87 11.14 -11.92
CA LEU A 71 -4.07 10.62 -11.27
C LEU A 71 -4.62 11.61 -10.23
N PRO A 72 -5.91 11.97 -10.31
CA PRO A 72 -6.59 12.61 -9.19
C PRO A 72 -6.55 11.71 -7.96
N ARG A 73 -6.41 12.29 -6.76
CA ARG A 73 -6.39 11.54 -5.50
C ARG A 73 -7.69 10.80 -5.19
N SER A 74 -8.79 11.17 -5.84
CA SER A 74 -10.08 10.49 -5.81
C SER A 74 -10.17 9.35 -6.83
N SER A 75 -9.07 8.97 -7.47
CA SER A 75 -9.09 7.89 -8.45
C SER A 75 -9.44 6.57 -7.76
N PHE A 76 -10.03 5.69 -8.55
CA PHE A 76 -10.43 4.36 -8.10
C PHE A 76 -9.23 3.58 -7.56
N GLU A 77 -8.08 3.71 -8.21
CA GLU A 77 -6.82 3.04 -7.85
C GLU A 77 -6.32 3.49 -6.48
N TRP A 78 -6.43 4.78 -6.16
CA TRP A 78 -6.04 5.31 -4.85
C TRP A 78 -6.91 4.73 -3.74
N THR A 79 -8.23 4.76 -3.96
CA THR A 79 -9.22 4.22 -3.01
C THR A 79 -9.01 2.72 -2.80
N ARG A 80 -8.78 1.97 -3.88
CA ARG A 80 -8.49 0.54 -3.85
C ARG A 80 -7.23 0.22 -3.06
N ALA A 81 -6.14 0.93 -3.29
CA ALA A 81 -4.88 0.72 -2.56
C ALA A 81 -5.04 1.01 -1.06
N MET A 82 -5.70 2.11 -0.71
CA MET A 82 -6.00 2.43 0.70
C MET A 82 -6.87 1.36 1.35
N GLN A 83 -7.94 0.90 0.68
CA GLN A 83 -8.82 -0.13 1.22
C GLN A 83 -8.09 -1.45 1.46
N ALA A 84 -7.23 -1.88 0.53
CA ALA A 84 -6.44 -3.10 0.68
C ALA A 84 -5.49 -3.02 1.89
N ILE A 85 -4.87 -1.86 2.14
CA ILE A 85 -4.03 -1.64 3.33
C ILE A 85 -4.86 -1.66 4.62
N GLU A 86 -6.06 -1.08 4.63
CA GLU A 86 -6.94 -1.15 5.81
C GLU A 86 -7.38 -2.59 6.09
N ILE A 87 -7.65 -3.41 5.07
CA ILE A 87 -7.92 -4.84 5.26
C ILE A 87 -6.70 -5.54 5.86
N TRP A 88 -5.50 -5.26 5.35
CA TRP A 88 -4.24 -5.80 5.88
C TRP A 88 -4.02 -5.44 7.36
N LEU A 89 -4.29 -4.19 7.75
CA LEU A 89 -4.19 -3.75 9.15
C LEU A 89 -5.21 -4.41 10.09
N ASN A 90 -6.34 -4.86 9.56
CA ASN A 90 -7.45 -5.43 10.33
C ASN A 90 -7.56 -6.96 10.24
N VAL A 91 -6.56 -7.66 9.69
CA VAL A 91 -6.55 -9.13 9.60
C VAL A 91 -6.84 -9.83 10.93
N HIS A 92 -6.43 -9.23 12.06
CA HIS A 92 -6.69 -9.76 13.40
C HIS A 92 -7.83 -9.07 14.15
N ASN A 93 -8.45 -8.03 13.56
CA ASN A 93 -9.60 -7.31 14.09
C ASN A 93 -10.74 -7.31 13.03
N PRO A 94 -11.29 -8.48 12.68
CA PRO A 94 -12.39 -8.59 11.71
C PRO A 94 -13.70 -7.97 12.21
#